data_AF-A0A3Q9ED02-F1
#
_entry.id   AF-A0A3Q9ED02-F1
#
_cell.length_a   1.000
_cell.length_b   1.000
_cell.length_c   1.000
_cell.angle_alpha   90.00
_cell.angle_beta   90.00
_cell.angle_gamma   90.00
#
_symmetry.space_group_name_H-M   'P 1'
#
loop_
_entity.id
_entity.type
_entity.pdbx_description
1 polymer ?
#
loop_
_entity_poly.entity_id
_entity_poly.type
_entity_poly.pdbx_seq_one_letter_code
_entity_poly.pdbx_strand_id
1 'polypeptide(L)'
;MSDDEAPADESTTDDAVDDAFAAEIDRARALLDGEDIEALHVGVVRDGEVDTTFAQRSHGDADGEGLRALALLAAHVRLVAGEAGVDASTVAGDAATLAGQVEQIPASTDDLPDE
;
A
#
# COMPACT_ATOMS: atom_id res chain seq x y z
N MET A 1 39.91 28.94 -20.89
CA MET A 1 39.77 27.64 -20.22
C MET A 1 38.31 27.60 -19.80
N SER A 2 37.49 26.89 -20.57
CA SER A 2 36.05 26.76 -20.30
C SER A 2 35.86 25.46 -19.54
N ASP A 3 35.29 25.54 -18.34
CA ASP A 3 34.77 24.39 -17.61
C ASP A 3 33.60 23.80 -18.41
N ASP A 4 33.80 22.58 -18.90
CA ASP A 4 32.78 21.72 -19.47
C ASP A 4 32.26 20.83 -18.34
N GLU A 5 31.28 21.36 -17.60
CA GLU A 5 30.58 20.60 -16.57
C GLU A 5 29.58 19.67 -17.27
N ALA A 6 29.96 18.39 -17.38
CA ALA A 6 29.10 17.35 -17.94
C ALA A 6 27.81 17.25 -17.10
N PRO A 7 26.62 17.17 -17.74
CA PRO A 7 25.38 17.03 -17.01
C PRO A 7 25.38 15.67 -16.31
N ALA A 8 25.01 15.67 -15.03
CA ALA A 8 24.80 14.43 -14.28
C ALA A 8 23.71 13.60 -14.99
N ASP A 9 24.02 12.32 -15.21
CA ASP A 9 23.19 11.34 -15.87
C ASP A 9 21.99 10.98 -14.97
N GLU A 10 20.93 11.78 -15.05
CA GLU A 10 19.66 11.55 -14.34
C GLU A 10 18.92 10.32 -14.86
N SER A 11 19.28 9.80 -16.05
CA SER A 11 18.59 8.70 -16.72
C SER A 11 18.86 7.32 -16.10
N THR A 12 19.97 7.16 -15.38
CA THR A 12 20.35 5.87 -14.77
C THR A 12 19.50 5.53 -13.54
N THR A 13 18.88 6.52 -12.89
CA THR A 13 18.14 6.30 -11.64
C THR A 13 16.71 5.82 -11.88
N ASP A 14 16.01 6.37 -12.89
CA ASP A 14 14.64 5.98 -13.23
C ASP A 14 14.56 4.53 -13.72
N ASP A 15 15.47 4.12 -14.62
CA ASP A 15 15.52 2.74 -15.12
C ASP A 15 15.74 1.70 -13.98
N ALA A 16 16.56 2.04 -12.98
CA ALA A 16 16.82 1.17 -11.84
C ALA A 16 15.64 1.07 -10.86
N VAL A 17 14.84 2.13 -10.72
CA VAL A 17 13.62 2.13 -9.89
C VAL A 17 12.51 1.33 -10.58
N ASP A 18 12.36 1.49 -11.89
CA ASP A 18 11.40 0.72 -12.69
C ASP A 18 11.72 -0.79 -12.65
N ASP A 19 13.00 -1.17 -12.72
CA ASP A 19 13.44 -2.56 -12.58
C ASP A 19 13.12 -3.15 -11.19
N ALA A 20 13.31 -2.36 -10.12
CA ALA A 20 12.98 -2.79 -8.77
C ALA A 20 11.46 -2.98 -8.56
N PHE A 21 10.66 -2.07 -9.12
CA PHE A 21 9.21 -2.16 -9.10
C PHE A 21 8.70 -3.40 -9.86
N ALA A 22 9.23 -3.65 -11.07
CA ALA A 22 8.90 -4.83 -11.85
C ALA A 22 9.26 -6.12 -11.12
N ALA A 23 10.45 -6.18 -10.48
CA ALA A 23 10.88 -7.33 -9.70
C ALA A 23 9.97 -7.62 -8.50
N GLU A 24 9.46 -6.59 -7.83
CA GLU A 24 8.53 -6.77 -6.70
C GLU A 24 7.16 -7.27 -7.19
N ILE A 25 6.66 -6.78 -8.33
CA ILE A 25 5.45 -7.31 -8.94
C ILE A 25 5.60 -8.78 -9.28
N ASP A 26 6.72 -9.19 -9.88
CA ASP A 26 6.95 -10.58 -10.24
C ASP A 26 7.08 -11.47 -9.00
N ARG A 27 7.72 -10.98 -7.93
CA ARG A 27 7.74 -11.67 -6.63
C ARG A 27 6.33 -11.83 -6.07
N ALA A 28 5.52 -10.78 -6.08
CA ALA A 28 4.15 -10.82 -5.59
C ALA A 28 3.31 -11.85 -6.37
N ARG A 29 3.41 -11.88 -7.69
CA ARG A 29 2.74 -12.89 -8.54
C ARG A 29 3.19 -14.31 -8.20
N ALA A 30 4.49 -14.53 -8.04
CA ALA A 30 5.02 -15.85 -7.66
C ALA A 30 4.52 -16.32 -6.30
N LEU A 31 4.31 -15.40 -5.33
CA LEU A 31 3.69 -15.73 -4.05
C LEU A 31 2.23 -16.16 -4.23
N LEU A 32 1.49 -15.53 -5.14
CA LEU A 32 0.08 -15.84 -5.45
C LEU A 32 -0.12 -17.19 -6.15
N ASP A 33 0.90 -17.67 -6.86
CA ASP A 33 0.87 -18.99 -7.51
C ASP A 33 1.00 -20.16 -6.50
N GLY A 34 1.22 -19.87 -5.22
CA GLY A 34 1.29 -20.89 -4.16
C GLY A 34 -0.07 -21.55 -3.86
N GLU A 35 -0.11 -22.89 -3.82
CA GLU A 35 -1.34 -23.65 -3.57
C GLU A 35 -1.84 -23.58 -2.10
N ASP A 36 -0.95 -23.18 -1.19
CA ASP A 36 -1.17 -23.18 0.27
C ASP A 36 -1.54 -21.80 0.86
N ILE A 37 -1.94 -20.84 0.02
CA ILE A 37 -2.34 -19.51 0.49
C ILE A 37 -3.72 -19.59 1.18
N GLU A 38 -3.76 -19.17 2.45
CA GLU A 38 -5.00 -19.16 3.24
C GLU A 38 -5.74 -17.80 3.20
N ALA A 39 -4.99 -16.71 3.03
CA ALA A 39 -5.54 -15.35 3.00
C ALA A 39 -4.62 -14.39 2.24
N LEU A 40 -5.21 -13.35 1.67
CA LEU A 40 -4.53 -12.30 0.91
C LEU A 40 -5.22 -10.94 1.11
N HIS A 41 -4.40 -9.90 1.20
CA HIS A 41 -4.82 -8.50 1.07
C HIS A 41 -3.96 -7.82 0.00
N VAL A 42 -4.58 -7.20 -0.99
CA VAL A 42 -3.90 -6.43 -2.04
C VAL A 42 -4.46 -5.03 -2.10
N GLY A 43 -3.58 -4.04 -2.15
CA GLY A 43 -3.90 -2.65 -2.49
C GLY A 43 -3.16 -2.26 -3.77
N VAL A 44 -3.86 -1.63 -4.71
CA VAL A 44 -3.32 -1.11 -5.96
C VAL A 44 -3.58 0.39 -6.01
N VAL A 45 -2.52 1.17 -6.23
CA VAL A 45 -2.62 2.61 -6.47
C VAL A 45 -2.53 2.87 -7.96
N ARG A 46 -3.53 3.54 -8.53
CA ARG A 46 -3.54 3.93 -9.94
C ARG A 46 -4.21 5.28 -10.08
N ASP A 47 -3.57 6.20 -10.80
CA ASP A 47 -4.12 7.53 -11.09
C ASP A 47 -4.59 8.30 -9.82
N GLY A 48 -3.93 8.05 -8.68
CA GLY A 48 -4.30 8.64 -7.39
C GLY A 48 -5.45 7.96 -6.66
N GLU A 49 -6.10 6.96 -7.28
CA GLU A 49 -7.11 6.12 -6.66
C GLU A 49 -6.48 4.87 -6.03
N VAL A 50 -7.11 4.35 -4.97
CA VAL A 50 -6.65 3.16 -4.25
C VAL A 50 -7.73 2.09 -4.26
N ASP A 51 -7.48 1.01 -5.01
CA ASP A 51 -8.32 -0.19 -5.02
C ASP A 51 -7.78 -1.21 -4.04
N THR A 52 -8.61 -1.71 -3.13
CA THR A 52 -8.22 -2.78 -2.21
C THR A 52 -9.13 -3.99 -2.35
N THR A 53 -8.54 -5.18 -2.22
CA THR A 53 -9.30 -6.42 -2.16
C THR A 53 -8.77 -7.31 -1.04
N PHE A 54 -9.68 -8.02 -0.39
CA PHE A 54 -9.39 -8.97 0.66
C PHE A 54 -10.10 -10.28 0.36
N ALA A 55 -9.34 -11.38 0.38
CA ALA A 55 -9.87 -12.72 0.18
C ALA A 55 -9.26 -13.69 1.18
N GLN A 56 -10.08 -14.58 1.71
CA GLN A 56 -9.65 -15.62 2.65
C GLN A 56 -10.43 -16.90 2.41
N ARG A 57 -9.78 -18.05 2.62
CA ARG A 57 -10.43 -19.36 2.58
C ARG A 57 -11.12 -19.60 3.93
N SER A 58 -12.44 -19.52 3.99
CA SER A 58 -13.19 -19.83 5.21
C SER A 58 -13.11 -21.33 5.49
N HIS A 59 -12.50 -21.70 6.62
CA HIS A 59 -12.57 -23.06 7.18
C HIS A 59 -13.67 -23.19 8.24
N GLY A 60 -14.67 -22.29 8.22
CA GLY A 60 -15.86 -22.38 9.07
C GLY A 60 -15.70 -21.87 10.51
N ASP A 61 -14.62 -21.15 10.83
CA ASP A 61 -14.40 -20.57 12.16
C ASP A 61 -14.25 -19.04 12.08
N ALA A 62 -15.33 -18.33 12.42
CA ALA A 62 -15.42 -16.87 12.34
C ALA A 62 -14.43 -16.16 13.28
N ASP A 63 -14.08 -16.77 14.42
CA ASP A 63 -13.09 -16.20 15.34
C ASP A 63 -11.68 -16.23 14.73
N GLY A 64 -11.36 -17.30 13.98
CA GLY A 64 -10.11 -17.41 13.22
C GLY A 64 -10.04 -16.47 12.02
N GLU A 65 -11.16 -16.08 11.44
CA GLU A 65 -11.22 -15.12 10.33
C GLU A 65 -10.82 -13.71 10.78
N GLY A 66 -11.38 -13.24 11.91
CA GLY A 66 -11.04 -11.93 12.47
C GLY A 66 -9.57 -11.81 12.87
N LEU A 67 -9.02 -12.86 13.50
CA LEU A 67 -7.60 -12.89 13.88
C LEU A 67 -6.65 -12.89 12.68
N ARG A 68 -7.00 -13.56 11.59
CA ARG A 68 -6.19 -13.54 10.35
C ARG A 68 -6.20 -12.16 9.70
N ALA A 69 -7.37 -11.52 9.62
CA ALA A 69 -7.48 -10.15 9.12
C ALA A 69 -6.65 -9.17 9.98
N LEU A 70 -6.71 -9.29 11.31
CA LEU A 70 -5.89 -8.50 12.23
C LEU A 70 -4.40 -8.78 12.08
N ALA A 71 -4.00 -10.04 11.85
CA ALA A 71 -2.61 -10.38 11.63
C ALA A 71 -2.06 -9.76 10.34
N LEU A 72 -2.85 -9.75 9.26
CA LEU A 72 -2.51 -9.08 8.00
C LEU A 72 -2.42 -7.57 8.18
N LEU A 73 -3.38 -6.96 8.88
CA LEU A 73 -3.32 -5.54 9.22
C LEU A 73 -2.06 -5.21 10.04
N ALA A 74 -1.74 -6.02 11.04
CA ALA A 74 -0.54 -5.82 11.87
C ALA A 74 0.76 -6.00 11.07
N ALA A 75 0.79 -6.88 10.08
CA ALA A 75 1.91 -7.00 9.14
C ALA A 75 2.05 -5.72 8.29
N HIS A 76 0.92 -5.21 7.77
CA HIS A 76 0.90 -3.99 6.98
C HIS A 76 1.35 -2.76 7.77
N VAL A 77 0.84 -2.57 9.00
CA VAL A 77 1.24 -1.48 9.90
C VAL A 77 2.75 -1.52 10.18
N ARG A 78 3.33 -2.71 10.39
CA ARG A 78 4.78 -2.84 10.60
C ARG A 78 5.61 -2.44 9.38
N LEU A 79 5.15 -2.81 8.18
CA LEU A 79 5.79 -2.42 6.93
C LEU A 79 5.79 -0.90 6.78
N VAL A 80 4.62 -0.28 6.89
CA VAL A 80 4.47 1.19 6.76
C VAL A 80 5.28 1.93 7.82
N ALA A 81 5.31 1.43 9.05
CA ALA A 81 6.13 1.99 10.13
C ALA A 81 7.63 1.98 9.79
N GLY A 82 8.12 0.90 9.18
CA GLY A 82 9.51 0.80 8.71
C GLY A 82 9.83 1.83 7.62
N GLU A 83 8.95 1.97 6.63
CA GLU A 83 9.12 2.94 5.53
C GLU A 83 9.04 4.40 6.01
N ALA A 84 8.12 4.68 6.94
CA ALA A 84 7.92 6.03 7.47
C ALA A 84 8.90 6.40 8.60
N GLY A 85 9.67 5.44 9.12
CA GLY A 85 10.60 5.67 10.23
C GLY A 85 9.92 6.05 11.55
N VAL A 86 8.70 5.57 11.79
CA VAL A 86 7.90 5.84 12.99
C VAL A 86 7.49 4.55 13.70
N ASP A 87 6.98 4.66 14.92
CA ASP A 87 6.47 3.50 15.65
C ASP A 87 5.17 2.96 15.06
N ALA A 88 5.00 1.63 15.10
CA ALA A 88 3.79 0.96 14.63
C ALA A 88 2.50 1.46 15.31
N SER A 89 2.57 1.88 16.58
CA SER A 89 1.41 2.47 17.28
C SER A 89 0.98 3.82 16.71
N THR A 90 1.93 4.62 16.21
CA THR A 90 1.65 5.90 15.56
C THR A 90 0.91 5.67 14.25
N VAL A 91 1.44 4.79 13.39
CA VAL A 91 0.77 4.40 12.13
C VAL A 91 -0.63 3.87 12.38
N ALA A 92 -0.82 3.01 13.39
CA ALA A 92 -2.14 2.48 13.71
C ALA A 92 -3.13 3.58 14.16
N GLY A 93 -2.67 4.56 14.94
CA GLY A 93 -3.48 5.71 15.37
C GLY A 93 -3.85 6.64 14.21
N ASP A 94 -2.91 6.93 13.34
CA ASP A 94 -3.12 7.78 12.16
C ASP A 94 -4.07 7.09 11.17
N ALA A 95 -3.87 5.80 10.90
CA ALA A 95 -4.76 5.01 10.05
C ALA A 95 -6.19 4.96 10.62
N ALA A 96 -6.36 4.81 11.93
CA ALA A 96 -7.67 4.85 12.57
C ALA A 96 -8.32 6.24 12.44
N THR A 97 -7.53 7.31 12.55
CA THR A 97 -8.00 8.69 12.36
C THR A 97 -8.46 8.93 10.92
N LEU A 98 -7.66 8.50 9.92
CA LEU A 98 -8.01 8.58 8.50
C LEU A 98 -9.26 7.76 8.18
N ALA A 99 -9.36 6.52 8.69
CA ALA A 99 -10.55 5.68 8.50
C ALA A 99 -11.83 6.34 9.04
N GLY A 100 -11.74 7.09 10.14
CA GLY A 100 -12.86 7.87 10.67
C GLY A 100 -13.20 9.14 9.89
N GLN A 101 -12.30 9.64 9.04
CA GLN A 101 -12.52 10.80 8.17
C GLN A 101 -13.10 10.39 6.80
N VAL A 102 -12.79 9.17 6.33
CA VAL A 102 -13.27 8.61 5.05
C VAL A 102 -14.78 8.36 5.03
N GLU A 103 -15.48 8.33 6.17
CA GLU A 103 -16.95 8.39 6.20
C GLU A 103 -17.55 9.70 5.65
N GLN A 104 -16.72 10.72 5.37
CA GLN A 104 -17.07 11.90 4.58
C GLN A 104 -16.01 12.17 3.50
N ILE A 105 -16.04 11.41 2.40
CA ILE A 105 -15.49 11.90 1.15
C ILE A 105 -16.61 12.68 0.45
N PRO A 106 -16.49 14.01 0.24
CA PRO A 106 -17.42 14.74 -0.63
C PRO A 106 -17.37 14.09 -2.01
N ALA A 107 -18.51 13.60 -2.50
CA ALA A 107 -18.57 12.86 -3.76
C ALA A 107 -18.25 13.73 -4.99
N SER A 108 -18.25 15.07 -4.85
CA SER A 108 -17.99 16.02 -5.92
C SER A 108 -17.48 17.36 -5.38
N THR A 109 -16.68 18.06 -6.18
CA THR A 109 -16.29 19.47 -5.97
C THR A 109 -17.49 20.44 -6.00
N ASP A 110 -18.66 19.99 -6.47
CA ASP A 110 -19.92 20.75 -6.52
C ASP A 110 -20.67 20.82 -5.17
N ASP A 111 -20.23 20.08 -4.14
CA ASP A 111 -20.79 20.14 -2.77
C ASP A 111 -20.07 21.16 -1.87
N LEU A 112 -19.10 21.89 -2.40
CA LEU A 112 -18.60 23.10 -1.75
C LEU A 112 -19.70 24.17 -1.86
N PRO A 113 -20.20 24.74 -0.76
CA PRO A 113 -21.14 25.84 -0.86
C PRO A 113 -20.46 27.03 -1.52
N ASP A 114 -20.96 27.44 -2.68
CA ASP A 114 -20.83 28.82 -3.13
C ASP A 114 -21.66 29.69 -2.16
N GLU A 115 -21.08 30.84 -1.77
CA GLU A 115 -21.59 31.89 -0.84
C GLU A 115 -23.08 31.88 -0.43
#